data_AF-A0AAW8IDD7-F1
#
_entry.id   AF-A0AAW8IDD7-F1
#
_cell.length_a   1.000
_cell.length_b   1.000
_cell.length_c   1.000
_cell.angle_alpha   90.00
_cell.angle_beta   90.00
_cell.angle_gamma   90.00
#
_symmetry.space_group_name_H-M   'P 1'
#
loop_
_entity.id
_entity.type
_entity.pdbx_description
1 polymer ?
#
loop_
_entity_poly.entity_id
_entity_poly.type
_entity_poly.pdbx_seq_one_letter_code
_entity_poly.pdbx_strand_id
1 'polypeptide(L)'
;MKNLIFYLFILMCFSCKKNDLKQATNESLANLNENNQKKKNTENLKKTIKRDTLIPLTNNVKLYFHQFDETQKLWKIPKLIKNDKDTINIKNWDNEWGSELDIRLSPNKRYMVLDAIIKGFLNNNKEELYENYTCQLIDIYKSKDLDSFQEDCGGEWNKNNEWISNEEVIFTGKNTTTSNLFVAHDCLNSRFSIEIIDIHSILTFKIFDKTKIILKGIININKKETPNTINLGKIGGIYYGDSIVIQNDGNSINEYNHFIQCNQKYLTFVRD
;
A
#
# COMPACT_ATOMS: atom_id res chain seq x y z
N MET A 1 -37.81 25.62 56.51
CA MET A 1 -38.58 24.36 56.36
C MET A 1 -37.54 23.25 56.16
N LYS A 2 -37.15 22.55 57.24
CA LYS A 2 -37.49 21.13 57.55
C LYS A 2 -37.06 20.20 56.40
N ASN A 3 -36.10 19.28 56.50
CA ASN A 3 -35.68 18.38 57.59
C ASN A 3 -34.15 18.10 57.48
N LEU A 4 -33.34 18.00 58.56
CA LEU A 4 -33.29 16.95 59.60
C LEU A 4 -33.01 15.57 58.94
N ILE A 5 -31.85 14.92 59.07
CA ILE A 5 -31.35 14.14 60.24
C ILE A 5 -29.99 13.55 59.77
N PHE A 6 -28.85 13.81 60.46
CA PHE A 6 -28.23 13.01 61.55
C PHE A 6 -27.35 11.85 60.98
N TYR A 7 -26.11 11.53 61.35
CA TYR A 7 -25.10 11.91 62.38
C TYR A 7 -23.73 11.35 61.83
N LEU A 8 -22.57 12.01 61.96
CA LEU A 8 -21.65 12.07 63.13
C LEU A 8 -21.04 10.68 63.46
N PHE A 9 -19.76 10.44 63.77
CA PHE A 9 -18.62 11.17 64.38
C PHE A 9 -17.34 10.36 63.95
N ILE A 10 -16.22 10.97 63.53
CA ILE A 10 -15.02 11.32 64.35
C ILE A 10 -14.29 10.09 64.91
N LEU A 11 -13.03 9.81 64.59
CA LEU A 11 -11.74 10.51 64.78
C LEU A 11 -10.94 9.80 65.88
N MET A 12 -9.77 9.30 65.47
CA MET A 12 -8.48 9.38 66.14
C MET A 12 -8.12 8.56 67.40
N CYS A 13 -6.95 7.95 67.21
CA CYS A 13 -5.78 7.91 68.10
C CYS A 13 -5.84 6.99 69.32
N PHE A 14 -4.86 6.09 69.40
CA PHE A 14 -3.82 6.03 70.45
C PHE A 14 -2.81 4.95 70.01
N SER A 15 -1.60 5.34 69.58
CA SER A 15 -0.37 5.31 70.38
C SER A 15 0.15 3.90 70.74
N CYS A 16 1.20 3.51 70.03
CA CYS A 16 2.46 2.89 70.50
C CYS A 16 2.50 1.89 71.69
N LYS A 17 3.12 0.74 71.39
CA LYS A 17 4.33 0.12 72.00
C LYS A 17 4.18 -1.25 72.71
N LYS A 18 5.07 -2.16 72.23
CA LYS A 18 5.81 -3.26 72.90
C LYS A 18 4.96 -4.47 73.34
N ASN A 19 5.41 -5.72 73.36
CA ASN A 19 6.63 -6.49 73.06
C ASN A 19 6.14 -7.98 73.20
N ASP A 20 6.61 -9.00 72.48
CA ASP A 20 7.79 -9.85 72.80
C ASP A 20 7.85 -10.95 71.71
N LEU A 21 8.92 -11.12 70.94
CA LEU A 21 10.18 -11.84 71.20
C LEU A 21 10.11 -13.39 71.14
N LYS A 22 10.71 -13.95 70.08
CA LYS A 22 11.66 -15.09 70.03
C LYS A 22 12.20 -15.19 68.58
N GLN A 23 13.31 -14.53 68.24
CA GLN A 23 14.73 -15.01 68.20
C GLN A 23 14.94 -16.22 67.26
N ALA A 24 15.95 -16.31 66.41
CA ALA A 24 17.07 -15.47 65.92
C ALA A 24 17.64 -16.26 64.70
N THR A 25 18.14 -15.67 63.60
CA THR A 25 19.52 -15.22 63.29
C THR A 25 19.55 -15.18 61.74
N ASN A 26 19.99 -14.15 61.02
CA ASN A 26 21.35 -13.61 60.90
C ASN A 26 21.31 -12.19 60.31
N GLU A 27 22.41 -11.48 60.53
CA GLU A 27 22.62 -10.04 60.47
C GLU A 27 22.53 -9.35 59.10
N SER A 28 22.22 -8.05 59.22
CA SER A 28 22.69 -6.90 58.42
C SER A 28 22.37 -6.85 56.93
N LEU A 29 21.36 -6.05 56.56
CA LEU A 29 21.53 -4.73 55.94
C LEU A 29 20.19 -4.32 55.31
N ALA A 30 19.35 -3.69 56.13
CA ALA A 30 18.28 -2.86 55.62
C ALA A 30 18.89 -1.56 55.08
N ASN A 31 18.44 -1.21 53.89
CA ASN A 31 18.26 0.14 53.36
C ASN A 31 19.50 1.01 53.20
N LEU A 32 19.88 1.23 51.94
CA LEU A 32 19.61 2.52 51.30
C LEU A 32 19.89 2.41 49.79
N ASN A 33 18.91 2.88 49.02
CA ASN A 33 19.01 3.40 47.66
C ASN A 33 19.00 2.38 46.51
N GLU A 34 17.78 2.22 46.00
CA GLU A 34 17.45 2.41 44.59
C GLU A 34 18.53 3.18 43.79
N ASN A 35 18.78 2.70 42.58
CA ASN A 35 19.68 3.26 41.56
C ASN A 35 21.18 3.10 41.83
N ASN A 36 21.73 1.93 41.49
CA ASN A 36 22.64 1.80 40.33
C ASN A 36 23.31 0.42 40.28
N GLN A 37 23.27 -0.16 39.06
CA GLN A 37 24.34 -1.00 38.49
C GLN A 37 24.46 -2.44 39.05
N LYS A 38 24.69 -3.50 38.26
CA LYS A 38 25.43 -3.58 37.00
C LYS A 38 25.23 -4.96 36.37
N LYS A 39 25.07 -4.95 35.05
CA LYS A 39 25.61 -5.91 34.08
C LYS A 39 25.33 -7.40 34.32
N LYS A 40 24.30 -7.91 33.64
CA LYS A 40 24.34 -9.27 33.09
C LYS A 40 23.85 -9.25 31.64
N ASN A 41 24.84 -9.29 30.76
CA ASN A 41 24.84 -9.85 29.40
C ASN A 41 23.69 -9.47 28.47
N THR A 42 23.75 -8.24 27.95
CA THR A 42 23.44 -8.03 26.53
C THR A 42 24.74 -8.30 25.77
N GLU A 43 24.94 -9.55 25.35
CA GLU A 43 25.91 -9.82 24.30
C GLU A 43 25.48 -9.01 23.08
N ASN A 44 26.25 -7.95 22.80
CA ASN A 44 26.35 -7.37 21.49
C ASN A 44 26.74 -8.49 20.52
N LEU A 45 25.77 -9.18 19.94
CA LEU A 45 25.93 -9.72 18.61
C LEU A 45 26.12 -8.51 17.71
N LYS A 46 27.39 -8.10 17.55
CA LYS A 46 27.81 -7.42 16.32
C LYS A 46 27.48 -8.38 15.19
N LYS A 47 26.24 -8.30 14.67
CA LYS A 47 25.88 -8.87 13.39
C LYS A 47 26.83 -8.24 12.40
N THR A 48 27.81 -9.01 11.95
CA THR A 48 28.66 -8.65 10.82
C THR A 48 27.72 -8.41 9.66
N ILE A 49 27.49 -7.14 9.30
CA ILE A 49 26.62 -6.77 8.17
C ILE A 49 27.26 -7.38 6.93
N LYS A 50 26.68 -8.49 6.44
CA LYS A 50 27.05 -9.04 5.15
C LYS A 50 26.66 -8.00 4.09
N ARG A 51 27.65 -7.47 3.39
CA ARG A 51 27.49 -6.57 2.24
C ARG A 51 27.09 -7.32 0.96
N ASP A 52 26.53 -8.52 1.10
CA ASP A 52 26.09 -9.31 -0.04
C ASP A 52 24.69 -8.84 -0.44
N THR A 53 24.62 -7.72 -1.16
CA THR A 53 23.38 -7.13 -1.73
C THR A 53 22.79 -7.93 -2.88
N LEU A 54 23.47 -9.02 -3.26
CA LEU A 54 23.12 -9.87 -4.38
C LEU A 54 22.18 -10.99 -3.92
N ILE A 55 20.90 -10.82 -4.20
CA ILE A 55 19.85 -11.76 -3.81
C ILE A 55 19.42 -12.54 -5.06
N PRO A 56 19.68 -13.85 -5.13
CA PRO A 56 19.25 -14.66 -6.27
C PRO A 56 17.73 -14.78 -6.29
N LEU A 57 17.09 -14.35 -7.39
CA LEU A 57 15.64 -14.48 -7.58
C LEU A 57 15.32 -15.73 -8.43
N THR A 58 16.07 -15.90 -9.52
CA THR A 58 16.01 -17.07 -10.41
C THR A 58 17.44 -17.50 -10.78
N ASN A 59 17.59 -18.57 -11.57
CA ASN A 59 18.90 -19.01 -12.06
C ASN A 59 19.65 -17.91 -12.83
N ASN A 60 18.91 -17.01 -13.50
CA ASN A 60 19.47 -16.02 -14.42
C ASN A 60 19.21 -14.58 -13.98
N VAL A 61 18.57 -14.36 -12.83
CA VAL A 61 18.23 -13.01 -12.36
C VAL A 61 18.58 -12.88 -10.88
N LYS A 62 19.33 -11.83 -10.55
CA LYS A 62 19.66 -11.43 -9.18
C LYS A 62 19.13 -10.02 -8.94
N LEU A 63 18.62 -9.76 -7.74
CA LEU A 63 18.35 -8.43 -7.23
C LEU A 63 19.64 -7.90 -6.59
N TYR A 64 19.94 -6.64 -6.84
CA TYR A 64 21.10 -5.93 -6.31
C TYR A 64 20.68 -4.54 -5.84
N PHE A 65 21.11 -4.13 -4.66
CA PHE A 65 20.93 -2.76 -4.18
C PHE A 65 22.23 -1.98 -4.35
N HIS A 66 22.13 -0.82 -5.02
CA HIS A 66 23.31 -0.02 -5.34
C HIS A 66 23.91 0.70 -4.14
N GLN A 67 23.08 1.00 -3.14
CA GLN A 67 23.47 1.79 -1.99
C GLN A 67 22.86 1.23 -0.70
N PHE A 68 23.55 1.44 0.42
CA PHE A 68 23.00 1.30 1.76
C PHE A 68 23.01 2.68 2.42
N ASP A 69 21.86 3.10 2.95
CA ASP A 69 21.77 4.30 3.76
C ASP A 69 22.08 3.95 5.22
N GLU A 70 23.24 4.38 5.71
CA GLU A 70 23.69 4.10 7.08
C GLU A 70 22.86 4.83 8.14
N THR A 71 22.18 5.92 7.80
CA THR A 71 21.35 6.70 8.72
C THR A 71 19.99 6.04 8.90
N GLN A 72 19.36 5.67 7.80
CA GLN A 72 18.03 5.04 7.79
C GLN A 72 18.11 3.51 7.99
N LYS A 73 19.29 2.91 7.83
CA LYS A 73 19.52 1.46 7.83
C LYS A 73 18.71 0.73 6.74
N LEU A 74 18.59 1.36 5.58
CA LEU A 74 17.82 0.84 4.44
C LEU A 74 18.71 0.63 3.21
N TRP A 75 18.45 -0.43 2.46
CA TRP A 75 19.01 -0.64 1.14
C TRP A 75 18.26 0.20 0.11
N LYS A 76 18.98 0.89 -0.77
CA LYS A 76 18.44 1.87 -1.71
C LYS A 76 18.79 1.47 -3.15
N ILE A 77 17.97 1.95 -4.08
CA ILE A 77 18.20 1.83 -5.53
C ILE A 77 18.33 0.35 -5.95
N PRO A 78 17.23 -0.44 -5.86
CA PRO A 78 17.20 -1.80 -6.36
C PRO A 78 17.38 -1.85 -7.87
N LYS A 79 18.17 -2.83 -8.33
CA LYS A 79 18.47 -3.13 -9.73
C LYS A 79 18.43 -4.63 -9.96
N LEU A 80 18.15 -5.03 -11.19
CA LEU A 80 18.16 -6.43 -11.59
C LEU A 80 19.41 -6.72 -12.40
N ILE A 81 20.17 -7.74 -12.03
CA ILE A 81 21.26 -8.30 -12.83
C ILE A 81 20.72 -9.50 -13.59
N LYS A 82 20.73 -9.45 -14.92
CA LYS A 82 20.28 -10.55 -15.80
C LYS A 82 21.48 -11.23 -16.45
N ASN A 83 21.44 -12.57 -16.47
CA ASN A 83 22.47 -13.44 -17.05
C ASN A 83 23.90 -13.08 -16.61
N ASP A 84 24.06 -12.64 -15.36
CA ASP A 84 25.34 -12.21 -14.77
C ASP A 84 26.11 -11.13 -15.54
N LYS A 85 25.41 -10.33 -16.36
CA LYS A 85 26.03 -9.29 -17.20
C LYS A 85 25.31 -7.96 -17.10
N ASP A 86 24.01 -7.95 -17.39
CA ASP A 86 23.27 -6.71 -17.58
C ASP A 86 22.65 -6.24 -16.27
N THR A 87 23.12 -5.10 -15.77
CA THR A 87 22.48 -4.41 -14.63
C THR A 87 21.42 -3.46 -15.16
N ILE A 88 20.16 -3.71 -14.80
CA ILE A 88 18.99 -3.02 -15.33
C ILE A 88 18.28 -2.30 -14.19
N ASN A 89 17.96 -1.03 -14.39
CA ASN A 89 17.11 -0.27 -13.47
C ASN A 89 15.66 -0.79 -13.52
N ILE A 90 15.01 -0.82 -12.37
CA ILE A 90 13.56 -1.09 -12.31
C ILE A 90 12.84 0.20 -12.74
N LYS A 91 12.09 0.13 -13.85
CA LYS A 91 11.30 1.25 -14.37
C LYS A 91 10.23 1.62 -13.36
N ASN A 92 9.97 2.92 -13.21
CA ASN A 92 8.98 3.50 -12.29
C ASN A 92 9.31 3.38 -10.79
N TRP A 93 10.51 2.88 -10.42
CA TRP A 93 10.95 2.90 -9.03
C TRP A 93 11.25 4.33 -8.56
N ASP A 94 10.74 4.70 -7.39
CA ASP A 94 11.06 5.95 -6.72
C ASP A 94 12.25 5.77 -5.76
N ASN A 95 13.30 6.58 -5.94
CA ASN A 95 14.55 6.48 -5.21
C ASN A 95 14.43 6.91 -3.73
N GLU A 96 13.31 7.52 -3.33
CA GLU A 96 13.04 7.79 -1.91
C GLU A 96 12.85 6.51 -1.10
N TRP A 97 12.29 5.45 -1.72
CA TRP A 97 12.06 4.17 -1.08
C TRP A 97 13.38 3.43 -0.79
N GLY A 98 13.45 2.86 0.42
CA GLY A 98 14.45 1.85 0.77
C GLY A 98 13.82 0.54 1.19
N SER A 99 14.66 -0.46 1.44
CA SER A 99 14.21 -1.83 1.74
C SER A 99 15.02 -2.41 2.88
N GLU A 100 14.38 -3.19 3.74
CA GLU A 100 14.99 -4.08 4.74
C GLU A 100 15.20 -5.49 4.20
N LEU A 101 15.01 -5.68 2.89
CA LEU A 101 15.15 -6.91 2.13
C LEU A 101 14.04 -7.94 2.37
N ASP A 102 12.81 -7.51 2.70
CA ASP A 102 11.64 -8.39 2.64
C ASP A 102 11.21 -8.58 1.18
N ILE A 103 11.43 -9.78 0.66
CA ILE A 103 11.18 -10.13 -0.74
C ILE A 103 10.33 -11.39 -0.78
N ARG A 104 9.16 -11.28 -1.41
CA ARG A 104 8.22 -12.39 -1.62
C ARG A 104 8.04 -12.65 -3.10
N LEU A 105 8.55 -13.79 -3.56
CA LEU A 105 8.48 -14.22 -4.95
C LEU A 105 7.18 -14.98 -5.24
N SER A 106 6.56 -14.66 -6.37
CA SER A 106 5.48 -15.47 -6.95
C SER A 106 5.97 -16.89 -7.30
N PRO A 107 5.07 -17.90 -7.32
CA PRO A 107 5.45 -19.28 -7.63
C PRO A 107 6.20 -19.47 -8.95
N ASN A 108 5.82 -18.73 -9.99
CA ASN A 108 6.48 -18.75 -11.29
C ASN A 108 7.73 -17.87 -11.37
N LYS A 109 8.06 -17.16 -10.28
CA LYS A 109 9.20 -16.25 -10.14
C LYS A 109 9.22 -15.12 -11.18
N ARG A 110 8.05 -14.76 -11.72
CA ARG A 110 7.90 -13.63 -12.65
C ARG A 110 7.71 -12.31 -11.91
N TYR A 111 7.05 -12.37 -10.76
CA TYR A 111 6.74 -11.21 -9.93
C TYR A 111 7.39 -11.34 -8.55
N MET A 112 7.75 -10.20 -7.97
CA MET A 112 8.11 -10.09 -6.57
C MET A 112 7.34 -8.96 -5.91
N VAL A 113 6.97 -9.14 -4.65
CA VAL A 113 6.65 -8.05 -3.74
C VAL A 113 7.91 -7.75 -2.94
N LEU A 114 8.33 -6.49 -2.95
CA LEU A 114 9.51 -5.97 -2.26
C LEU A 114 9.05 -4.89 -1.28
N ASP A 115 9.49 -4.95 -0.04
CA ASP A 115 9.25 -3.85 0.90
C ASP A 115 9.84 -2.52 0.41
N ALA A 116 9.09 -1.44 0.66
CA ALA A 116 9.47 -0.09 0.31
C ALA A 116 9.14 0.83 1.48
N ILE A 117 10.19 1.36 2.10
CA ILE A 117 10.13 2.04 3.37
C ILE A 117 10.76 3.41 3.21
N ILE A 118 10.05 4.44 3.66
CA ILE A 118 10.63 5.76 3.90
C ILE A 118 10.79 5.90 5.41
N LYS A 119 12.02 6.16 5.85
CA LYS A 119 12.35 6.53 7.22
C LYS A 119 12.86 7.95 7.23
N GLY A 120 12.40 8.77 8.17
CA GLY A 120 12.89 10.13 8.32
C GLY A 120 12.81 10.59 9.76
N PHE A 121 13.39 11.75 10.03
CA PHE A 121 13.25 12.41 11.32
C PHE A 121 12.28 13.57 11.16
N LEU A 122 11.29 13.67 12.05
CA LEU A 122 10.35 14.79 12.07
C LEU A 122 11.05 16.09 12.47
N ASN A 123 12.08 15.98 13.31
CA ASN A 123 12.79 17.12 13.88
C ASN A 123 14.31 17.01 13.66
N ASN A 124 14.98 18.17 13.55
CA ASN A 124 16.44 18.27 13.37
C ASN A 124 17.26 17.58 14.47
N ASN A 125 16.67 17.38 15.65
CA ASN A 125 17.30 16.70 16.77
C ASN A 125 17.38 15.17 16.58
N LYS A 126 16.77 14.62 15.51
CA LYS A 126 16.75 13.19 15.18
C LYS A 126 16.13 12.28 16.25
N GLU A 127 15.31 12.84 17.13
CA GLU A 127 14.70 12.10 18.24
C GLU A 127 13.41 11.39 17.85
N GLU A 128 12.69 11.92 16.86
CA GLU A 128 11.38 11.38 16.46
C GLU A 128 11.47 10.85 15.03
N LEU A 129 11.59 9.52 14.93
CA LEU A 129 11.64 8.81 13.66
C LEU A 129 10.20 8.57 13.18
N TYR A 130 9.90 8.95 11.94
CA TYR A 130 8.70 8.46 11.26
C TYR A 130 9.11 7.37 10.27
N GLU A 131 8.24 6.38 10.13
CA GLU A 131 8.37 5.29 9.18
C GLU A 131 7.07 5.16 8.40
N ASN A 132 7.17 5.22 7.07
CA ASN A 132 6.06 4.90 6.18
C ASN A 132 6.38 3.60 5.45
N TYR A 133 5.57 2.59 5.70
CA TYR A 133 5.73 1.25 5.18
C TYR A 133 4.76 1.00 4.03
N THR A 134 5.30 0.65 2.88
CA THR A 134 4.58 0.16 1.70
C THR A 134 5.38 -1.00 1.12
N CYS A 135 4.90 -1.61 0.06
CA CYS A 135 5.60 -2.63 -0.69
C CYS A 135 5.27 -2.46 -2.16
N GLN A 136 6.27 -2.70 -3.00
CA GLN A 136 6.20 -2.55 -4.45
C GLN A 136 6.07 -3.92 -5.11
N LEU A 137 5.12 -4.01 -6.04
CA LEU A 137 4.92 -5.17 -6.90
C LEU A 137 5.72 -5.00 -8.18
N ILE A 138 6.71 -5.86 -8.41
CA ILE A 138 7.65 -5.73 -9.52
C ILE A 138 7.54 -6.91 -10.48
N ASP A 139 7.40 -6.63 -11.79
CA ASP A 139 7.62 -7.61 -12.87
C ASP A 139 9.11 -7.72 -13.15
N ILE A 140 9.70 -8.85 -12.74
CA ILE A 140 11.14 -9.14 -12.80
C ILE A 140 11.61 -9.19 -14.26
N TYR A 141 10.79 -9.72 -15.17
CA TYR A 141 11.16 -9.89 -16.57
C TYR A 141 11.07 -8.58 -17.34
N LYS A 142 10.03 -7.77 -17.08
CA LYS A 142 9.88 -6.43 -17.66
C LYS A 142 10.75 -5.37 -16.97
N SER A 143 11.38 -5.71 -15.84
CA SER A 143 12.17 -4.78 -15.01
C SER A 143 11.35 -3.53 -14.70
N LYS A 144 10.13 -3.71 -14.20
CA LYS A 144 9.16 -2.62 -14.03
C LYS A 144 8.42 -2.77 -12.71
N ASP A 145 8.37 -1.69 -11.95
CA ASP A 145 7.46 -1.51 -10.83
C ASP A 145 6.03 -1.29 -11.37
N LEU A 146 5.12 -2.17 -10.95
CA LEU A 146 3.76 -2.26 -11.46
C LEU A 146 2.77 -1.51 -10.57
N ASP A 147 2.92 -1.62 -9.25
CA ASP A 147 1.96 -1.10 -8.28
C ASP A 147 2.58 -1.07 -6.88
N SER A 148 1.93 -0.34 -5.97
CA SER A 148 2.32 -0.19 -4.57
C SER A 148 1.16 -0.54 -3.65
N PHE A 149 1.42 -1.31 -2.59
CA PHE A 149 0.41 -1.63 -1.58
C PHE A 149 0.79 -0.99 -0.24
N GLN A 150 -0.18 -0.45 0.48
CA GLN A 150 0.04 0.06 1.85
C GLN A 150 -0.61 -0.88 2.86
N GLU A 151 -1.90 -1.19 2.68
CA GLU A 151 -2.65 -2.08 3.55
C GLU A 151 -2.45 -3.56 3.20
N ASP A 152 -2.22 -3.86 1.91
CA ASP A 152 -2.13 -5.24 1.41
C ASP A 152 -0.72 -5.84 1.40
N CYS A 153 0.24 -5.19 2.06
CA CYS A 153 1.59 -5.74 2.17
C CYS A 153 1.65 -7.01 3.02
N GLY A 154 0.67 -7.27 3.86
CA GLY A 154 0.57 -8.53 4.61
C GLY A 154 0.15 -9.73 3.76
N GLY A 155 -0.14 -9.55 2.48
CA GLY A 155 -0.64 -10.60 1.60
C GLY A 155 0.36 -11.72 1.31
N GLU A 156 -0.12 -12.73 0.58
CA GLU A 156 0.66 -13.89 0.19
C GLU A 156 0.38 -14.30 -1.25
N TRP A 157 1.38 -14.92 -1.88
CA TRP A 157 1.20 -15.50 -3.20
C TRP A 157 0.46 -16.83 -3.12
N ASN A 158 -0.64 -16.97 -3.86
CA ASN A 158 -1.26 -18.27 -4.05
C ASN A 158 -0.62 -19.05 -5.23
N LYS A 159 -1.02 -20.33 -5.38
CA LYS A 159 -0.52 -21.23 -6.46
C LYS A 159 -0.74 -20.73 -7.89
N ASN A 160 -1.66 -19.79 -8.10
CA ASN A 160 -1.99 -19.22 -9.41
C ASN A 160 -1.14 -17.99 -9.77
N ASN A 161 -0.19 -17.59 -8.91
CA ASN A 161 0.55 -16.31 -9.02
C ASN A 161 -0.37 -15.10 -8.84
N GLU A 162 -1.31 -15.21 -7.91
CA GLU A 162 -2.15 -14.09 -7.47
C GLU A 162 -1.68 -13.66 -6.08
N TRP A 163 -1.62 -12.34 -5.85
CA TRP A 163 -1.37 -11.77 -4.54
C TRP A 163 -2.70 -11.67 -3.81
N ILE A 164 -2.84 -12.39 -2.71
CA ILE A 164 -4.06 -12.45 -1.91
C ILE A 164 -3.83 -11.72 -0.60
N SER A 165 -4.72 -10.81 -0.24
CA SER A 165 -4.75 -10.10 1.03
C SER A 165 -6.19 -10.12 1.54
N ASN A 166 -6.41 -10.46 2.80
CA ASN A 166 -7.75 -10.51 3.40
C ASN A 166 -8.79 -11.30 2.58
N GLU A 167 -8.38 -12.45 2.04
CA GLU A 167 -9.19 -13.32 1.15
C GLU A 167 -9.55 -12.73 -0.24
N GLU A 168 -9.08 -11.51 -0.55
CA GLU A 168 -9.29 -10.85 -1.82
C GLU A 168 -8.08 -10.96 -2.77
N VAL A 169 -8.34 -11.04 -4.07
CA VAL A 169 -7.29 -11.00 -5.09
C VAL A 169 -6.92 -9.55 -5.37
N ILE A 170 -5.76 -9.13 -4.88
CA ILE A 170 -5.23 -7.77 -5.07
C ILE A 170 -4.49 -7.65 -6.40
N PHE A 171 -3.79 -8.71 -6.80
CA PHE A 171 -3.09 -8.76 -8.09
C PHE A 171 -3.20 -10.14 -8.73
N THR A 172 -3.33 -10.19 -10.06
CA THR A 172 -3.27 -11.42 -10.84
C THR A 172 -2.13 -11.37 -11.85
N GLY A 173 -1.24 -12.35 -11.78
CA GLY A 173 -0.14 -12.54 -12.74
C GLY A 173 -0.59 -13.15 -14.08
N LYS A 174 -1.89 -13.38 -14.28
CA LYS A 174 -2.42 -13.86 -15.56
C LYS A 174 -2.30 -12.73 -16.59
N ASN A 175 -1.84 -13.06 -17.80
CA ASN A 175 -1.98 -12.17 -18.96
C ASN A 175 -3.47 -12.14 -19.37
N THR A 176 -4.36 -11.68 -18.50
CA THR A 176 -5.77 -11.53 -18.83
C THR A 176 -5.94 -10.25 -19.61
N THR A 177 -6.17 -10.40 -20.90
CA THR A 177 -6.93 -9.39 -21.62
C THR A 177 -8.38 -9.54 -21.18
N THR A 178 -8.78 -8.77 -20.17
CA THR A 178 -10.20 -8.63 -19.85
C THR A 178 -10.75 -7.53 -20.73
N SER A 179 -11.89 -7.81 -21.37
CA SER A 179 -12.66 -6.82 -22.12
C SER A 179 -14.03 -6.75 -21.50
N ASN A 180 -14.42 -5.56 -21.05
CA ASN A 180 -15.74 -5.27 -20.51
C ASN A 180 -16.45 -4.32 -21.46
N LEU A 181 -17.64 -4.69 -21.92
CA LEU A 181 -18.47 -3.85 -22.76
C LEU A 181 -19.49 -3.11 -21.90
N PHE A 182 -19.61 -1.81 -22.09
CA PHE A 182 -20.60 -0.98 -21.43
C PHE A 182 -21.52 -0.37 -22.49
N VAL A 183 -22.83 -0.45 -22.30
CA VAL A 183 -23.83 -0.10 -23.31
C VAL A 183 -24.72 1.04 -22.80
N ALA A 184 -24.91 2.08 -23.61
CA ALA A 184 -25.81 3.19 -23.29
C ALA A 184 -27.26 2.85 -23.65
N HIS A 185 -27.95 2.13 -22.77
CA HIS A 185 -29.35 1.75 -22.99
C HIS A 185 -30.30 2.94 -23.07
N ASP A 186 -29.92 4.07 -22.47
CA ASP A 186 -30.69 5.31 -22.47
C ASP A 186 -30.57 6.12 -23.78
N CYS A 187 -29.73 5.72 -24.74
CA CYS A 187 -29.60 6.41 -26.03
C CYS A 187 -29.90 5.51 -27.25
N LEU A 188 -30.91 5.92 -28.02
CA LEU A 188 -31.22 5.43 -29.38
C LEU A 188 -31.08 3.90 -29.55
N ASN A 189 -31.76 3.12 -28.70
CA ASN A 189 -31.69 1.66 -28.70
C ASN A 189 -30.27 1.10 -28.54
N SER A 190 -29.54 1.55 -27.51
CA SER A 190 -28.19 1.02 -27.24
C SER A 190 -27.19 1.30 -28.39
N ARG A 191 -27.34 2.47 -29.05
CA ARG A 191 -26.51 2.82 -30.21
C ARG A 191 -25.03 2.91 -29.87
N PHE A 192 -24.70 3.43 -28.70
CA PHE A 192 -23.31 3.66 -28.30
C PHE A 192 -22.87 2.65 -27.24
N SER A 193 -21.62 2.21 -27.36
CA SER A 193 -20.98 1.36 -26.36
C SER A 193 -19.52 1.73 -26.14
N ILE A 194 -19.00 1.38 -24.97
CA ILE A 194 -17.61 1.61 -24.55
C ILE A 194 -17.03 0.26 -24.16
N GLU A 195 -16.00 -0.17 -24.86
CA GLU A 195 -15.21 -1.36 -24.51
C GLU A 195 -14.00 -0.90 -23.69
N ILE A 196 -13.87 -1.37 -22.45
CA ILE A 196 -12.67 -1.20 -21.63
C ILE A 196 -11.86 -2.50 -21.69
N ILE A 197 -10.62 -2.40 -22.14
CA ILE A 197 -9.71 -3.52 -22.31
C ILE A 197 -8.53 -3.33 -21.36
N ASP A 198 -8.33 -4.25 -20.42
CA ASP A 198 -7.11 -4.32 -19.62
C ASP A 198 -6.06 -5.15 -20.35
N ILE A 199 -4.93 -4.55 -20.71
CA ILE A 199 -3.79 -5.25 -21.30
C ILE A 199 -2.59 -5.04 -20.40
N HIS A 200 -2.28 -6.02 -19.55
CA HIS A 200 -1.13 -5.96 -18.65
C HIS A 200 -1.12 -4.70 -17.75
N SER A 201 -2.26 -4.38 -17.13
CA SER A 201 -2.45 -3.19 -16.29
C SER A 201 -2.40 -1.87 -17.04
N ILE A 202 -2.51 -1.92 -18.38
CA ILE A 202 -2.76 -0.76 -19.22
C ILE A 202 -4.20 -0.85 -19.66
N LEU A 203 -5.04 -0.01 -19.05
CA LEU A 203 -6.42 0.13 -19.46
C LEU A 203 -6.48 0.92 -20.77
N THR A 204 -7.14 0.36 -21.76
CA THR A 204 -7.44 1.01 -23.04
C THR A 204 -8.93 1.00 -23.29
N PHE A 205 -9.42 1.94 -24.10
CA PHE A 205 -10.83 2.01 -24.45
C PHE A 205 -11.05 2.03 -25.96
N LYS A 206 -12.25 1.61 -26.35
CA LYS A 206 -12.86 1.91 -27.65
C LYS A 206 -14.30 2.37 -27.43
N ILE A 207 -14.70 3.45 -28.10
CA ILE A 207 -16.09 3.91 -28.16
C ILE A 207 -16.64 3.55 -29.53
N PHE A 208 -17.82 2.94 -29.54
CA PHE A 208 -18.51 2.52 -30.75
C PHE A 208 -19.78 3.34 -30.99
N ASP A 209 -20.01 3.70 -32.24
CA ASP A 209 -21.33 4.00 -32.79
C ASP A 209 -21.80 2.76 -33.57
N LYS A 210 -22.72 2.00 -32.98
CA LYS A 210 -23.10 0.66 -33.41
C LYS A 210 -21.88 -0.25 -33.47
N THR A 211 -21.40 -0.57 -34.67
CA THR A 211 -20.21 -1.43 -34.89
C THR A 211 -18.96 -0.63 -35.24
N LYS A 212 -19.08 0.69 -35.48
CA LYS A 212 -17.97 1.54 -35.92
C LYS A 212 -17.26 2.13 -34.71
N ILE A 213 -15.94 1.92 -34.62
CA ILE A 213 -15.11 2.61 -33.62
C ILE A 213 -15.03 4.10 -34.00
N ILE A 214 -15.47 4.97 -33.09
CA ILE A 214 -15.44 6.43 -33.25
C ILE A 214 -14.34 7.09 -32.41
N LEU A 215 -13.88 6.42 -31.34
CA LEU A 215 -12.76 6.88 -30.52
C LEU A 215 -12.06 5.68 -29.88
N LYS A 216 -10.75 5.78 -29.64
CA LYS A 216 -9.97 4.79 -28.90
C LYS A 216 -8.76 5.44 -28.23
N GLY A 217 -8.26 4.86 -27.16
CA GLY A 217 -7.09 5.39 -26.46
C GLY A 217 -6.75 4.65 -25.17
N ILE A 218 -5.88 5.25 -24.37
CA ILE A 218 -5.53 4.79 -23.03
C ILE A 218 -6.49 5.43 -22.03
N ILE A 219 -6.90 4.68 -21.02
CA ILE A 219 -7.76 5.15 -19.93
C ILE A 219 -6.88 5.61 -18.77
N ASN A 220 -7.28 6.71 -18.15
CA ASN A 220 -6.77 7.09 -16.83
C ASN A 220 -7.94 7.10 -15.84
N ILE A 221 -7.89 6.25 -14.81
CA ILE A 221 -8.88 6.19 -13.72
C ILE A 221 -8.24 6.78 -12.48
N ASN A 222 -8.76 7.90 -12.01
CA ASN A 222 -8.33 8.49 -10.75
C ASN A 222 -9.11 7.84 -9.60
N LYS A 223 -8.47 6.90 -8.91
CA LYS A 223 -9.03 6.20 -7.74
C LYS A 223 -8.96 7.01 -6.43
N LYS A 224 -8.36 8.22 -6.45
CA LYS A 224 -8.24 9.08 -5.26
C LYS A 224 -9.50 9.92 -5.02
N GLU A 225 -10.42 9.95 -5.97
CA GLU A 225 -11.69 10.68 -5.89
C GLU A 225 -12.83 9.68 -5.67
N THR A 226 -13.79 10.02 -4.80
CA THR A 226 -15.01 9.23 -4.60
C THR A 226 -16.21 10.06 -5.08
N PRO A 227 -16.92 9.63 -6.13
CA PRO A 227 -16.70 8.43 -6.95
C PRO A 227 -15.49 8.56 -7.90
N ASN A 228 -14.94 7.41 -8.35
CA ASN A 228 -13.76 7.39 -9.22
C ASN A 228 -14.03 8.15 -10.53
N THR A 229 -13.11 9.00 -10.96
CA THR A 229 -13.21 9.68 -12.26
C THR A 229 -12.47 8.91 -13.34
N ILE A 230 -13.03 8.88 -14.54
CA ILE A 230 -12.47 8.19 -15.71
C ILE A 230 -12.31 9.16 -16.88
N ASN A 231 -11.15 9.11 -17.53
CA ASN A 231 -10.86 9.89 -18.73
C ASN A 231 -10.69 8.98 -19.95
N LEU A 232 -11.58 9.14 -20.93
CA LEU A 232 -11.63 8.46 -22.22
C LEU A 232 -11.18 9.42 -23.32
N GLY A 233 -9.88 9.74 -23.34
CA GLY A 233 -9.33 10.77 -24.23
C GLY A 233 -9.76 12.16 -23.78
N LYS A 234 -10.63 12.83 -24.57
CA LYS A 234 -11.20 14.15 -24.24
C LYS A 234 -12.55 14.07 -23.51
N ILE A 235 -13.05 12.85 -23.29
CA ILE A 235 -14.35 12.61 -22.66
C ILE A 235 -14.10 12.19 -21.21
N GLY A 236 -14.49 13.05 -20.26
CA GLY A 236 -14.49 12.72 -18.84
C GLY A 236 -15.81 12.06 -18.41
N GLY A 237 -15.75 11.24 -17.37
CA GLY A 237 -16.92 10.62 -16.77
C GLY A 237 -16.66 10.12 -15.35
N ILE A 238 -17.68 9.51 -14.76
CA ILE A 238 -17.61 8.86 -13.45
C ILE A 238 -17.67 7.34 -13.66
N TYR A 239 -16.80 6.60 -12.98
CA TYR A 239 -16.72 5.15 -13.05
C TYR A 239 -17.11 4.49 -11.73
N TYR A 240 -18.18 3.71 -11.75
CA TYR A 240 -18.72 3.01 -10.58
C TYR A 240 -18.37 1.52 -10.55
N GLY A 241 -17.48 1.06 -11.43
CA GLY A 241 -17.23 -0.37 -11.62
C GLY A 241 -18.16 -0.95 -12.68
N ASP A 242 -19.44 -1.08 -12.38
CA ASP A 242 -20.42 -1.70 -13.29
C ASP A 242 -21.15 -0.69 -14.19
N SER A 243 -20.88 0.60 -14.03
CA SER A 243 -21.38 1.64 -14.91
C SER A 243 -20.40 2.79 -15.11
N ILE A 244 -20.57 3.49 -16.23
CA ILE A 244 -19.87 4.72 -16.59
C ILE A 244 -20.92 5.79 -16.86
N VAL A 245 -20.84 6.92 -16.17
CA VAL A 245 -21.73 8.07 -16.39
C VAL A 245 -20.94 9.18 -17.06
N ILE A 246 -21.41 9.61 -18.23
CA ILE A 246 -20.80 10.67 -19.02
C ILE A 246 -21.79 11.82 -19.17
N GLN A 247 -21.37 13.04 -18.87
CA GLN A 247 -22.16 14.22 -19.20
C GLN A 247 -22.17 14.41 -20.72
N ASN A 248 -23.37 14.52 -21.29
CA ASN A 248 -23.62 14.70 -22.72
C ASN A 248 -24.33 16.03 -23.01
N ASP A 249 -24.06 17.03 -22.20
CA ASP A 249 -24.57 18.38 -22.38
C ASP A 249 -23.46 19.37 -22.10
N GLY A 250 -23.27 20.29 -23.04
CA GLY A 250 -22.28 21.35 -22.95
C GLY A 250 -22.89 22.63 -22.38
N ASN A 251 -22.07 23.66 -22.24
CA ASN A 251 -22.57 25.02 -22.12
C ASN A 251 -21.96 25.86 -23.25
N SER A 252 -22.32 27.14 -23.33
CA SER A 252 -21.81 28.05 -24.35
C SER A 252 -20.29 28.25 -24.36
N ILE A 253 -19.59 27.79 -23.31
CA ILE A 253 -18.13 27.87 -23.16
C ILE A 253 -17.48 26.51 -23.49
N ASN A 254 -18.14 25.40 -23.14
CA ASN A 254 -17.66 24.04 -23.33
C ASN A 254 -18.73 23.22 -24.07
N GLU A 255 -18.74 23.31 -25.39
CA GLU A 255 -19.65 22.51 -26.21
C GLU A 255 -19.31 21.02 -26.11
N TYR A 256 -20.33 20.18 -25.93
CA TYR A 256 -20.17 18.75 -25.86
C TYR A 256 -20.56 18.10 -27.18
N ASN A 257 -19.58 17.50 -27.86
CA ASN A 257 -19.74 17.08 -29.27
C ASN A 257 -19.64 15.56 -29.47
N HIS A 258 -19.65 14.76 -28.41
CA HIS A 258 -19.25 13.35 -28.49
C HIS A 258 -20.39 12.34 -28.62
N PHE A 259 -21.64 12.71 -28.30
CA PHE A 259 -22.84 11.89 -28.52
C PHE A 259 -24.07 12.73 -28.89
N ILE A 260 -23.90 13.68 -29.83
CA ILE A 260 -24.92 14.68 -30.23
C ILE A 260 -26.27 14.11 -30.71
N GLN A 261 -26.33 12.80 -30.98
CA GLN A 261 -27.55 12.10 -31.39
C GLN A 261 -28.41 11.66 -30.19
N CYS A 262 -27.86 11.74 -28.97
CA CYS A 262 -28.56 11.47 -27.73
C CYS A 262 -29.01 12.81 -27.12
N ASN A 263 -30.27 12.90 -26.68
CA ASN A 263 -30.84 14.14 -26.12
C ASN A 263 -30.66 14.22 -24.59
N GLN A 264 -30.18 13.15 -23.97
CA GLN A 264 -30.01 13.05 -22.53
C GLN A 264 -28.81 13.89 -22.08
N LYS A 265 -29.01 14.62 -20.98
CA LYS A 265 -27.95 15.41 -20.34
C LYS A 265 -26.80 14.55 -19.80
N TYR A 266 -27.13 13.35 -19.35
CA TYR A 266 -26.18 12.35 -18.89
C TYR A 266 -26.48 11.04 -19.59
N LEU A 267 -25.43 10.35 -20.04
CA LEU A 267 -25.52 9.01 -20.59
C LEU A 267 -24.95 8.02 -19.60
N THR A 268 -25.73 6.99 -19.31
CA THR A 268 -25.33 5.89 -18.43
C THR A 268 -25.03 4.65 -19.25
N PHE A 269 -23.75 4.28 -19.28
CA PHE A 269 -23.31 3.03 -19.89
C PHE A 269 -23.24 1.96 -18.80
N VAL A 270 -23.98 0.86 -18.96
CA VAL A 270 -24.03 -0.25 -18.00
C VAL A 270 -23.24 -1.43 -18.57
N ARG A 271 -22.49 -2.13 -17.71
CA ARG A 271 -21.75 -3.33 -18.13
C ARG A 271 -22.70 -4.43 -18.58
N ASP A 272 -22.50 -4.92 -19.81
CA ASP A 272 -23.18 -6.07 -20.41
C ASP A 272 -22.40 -7.38 -20.16
#